data_AF-A0A3D1PGY5-F1
#
_entry.id   AF-A0A3D1PGY5-F1
#
_cell.length_a   1.000
_cell.length_b   1.000
_cell.length_c   1.000
_cell.angle_alpha   90.00
_cell.angle_beta   90.00
_cell.angle_gamma   90.00
#
_symmetry.space_group_name_H-M   'P 1'
#
loop_
_entity.id
_entity.type
_entity.pdbx_description
1 polymer ?
#
loop_
_entity_poly.entity_id
_entity_poly.type
_entity_poly.pdbx_seq_one_letter_code
_entity_poly.pdbx_strand_id
1 'polypeptide(L)' 'CEDGDGEQFVVGITPDGELYDFARNAINEREFCGACFSPDGQTLFVNIQDPGITFAIWGPWRRSQTA' A
#
# COMPACT_ATOMS: atom_id res chain seq x y z
N CYS A 1 -2.41 2.90 10.08
CA CYS A 1 -2.12 4.25 9.58
C CYS A 1 -0.79 4.64 10.14
N GLU A 2 0.15 4.98 9.27
CA GLU A 2 1.28 5.78 9.67
C GLU A 2 0.76 7.21 9.81
N ASP A 3 1.02 7.83 10.95
CA ASP A 3 0.79 9.26 11.19
C ASP A 3 2.16 9.81 11.55
N GLY A 4 2.68 10.77 10.78
CA GLY A 4 4.04 11.25 11.00
C GLY A 4 4.59 12.20 9.94
N ASP A 5 5.56 13.01 10.37
CA ASP A 5 6.31 13.91 9.49
C ASP A 5 7.31 13.11 8.62
N GLY A 6 7.45 13.49 7.35
CA GLY A 6 8.46 12.92 6.44
C GLY A 6 7.87 12.28 5.18
N GLU A 7 8.70 11.50 4.48
CA GLU A 7 8.25 10.75 3.31
C GLU A 7 7.25 9.66 3.71
N GLN A 8 6.17 9.56 2.96
CA GLN A 8 5.03 8.69 3.28
C GLN A 8 5.09 7.40 2.46
N PHE A 9 4.90 6.27 3.12
CA PHE A 9 5.01 4.96 2.48
C PHE A 9 3.79 4.08 2.75
N VAL A 10 3.47 3.24 1.76
CA VAL A 10 2.79 1.97 2.03
C VAL A 10 3.86 0.98 2.45
N VAL A 11 3.73 0.43 3.65
CA VAL A 11 4.65 -0.58 4.17
C VAL A 11 4.01 -1.96 4.04
N GLY A 12 4.75 -2.90 3.46
CA GLY A 12 4.42 -4.32 3.43
C GLY A 12 5.08 -5.07 4.57
N ILE A 13 4.53 -6.25 4.90
CA ILE A 13 5.12 -7.20 5.84
C ILE A 13 5.33 -8.55 5.14
N THR A 14 6.51 -9.15 5.28
CA THR A 14 6.78 -10.51 4.79
C THR A 14 6.14 -11.56 5.72
N PRO A 15 5.98 -12.82 5.28
CA PRO A 15 5.51 -13.89 6.17
C PRO A 15 6.37 -14.09 7.42
N ASP A 16 7.67 -13.77 7.33
CA ASP A 16 8.62 -13.86 8.44
C ASP A 16 8.58 -12.62 9.36
N GLY A 17 7.73 -11.64 9.05
CA GLY A 17 7.51 -10.44 9.86
C GLY A 17 8.41 -9.25 9.53
N GLU A 18 9.20 -9.33 8.45
CA GLU A 18 10.06 -8.23 8.02
C GLU A 18 9.26 -7.14 7.31
N LEU A 19 9.57 -5.87 7.60
CA LEU A 19 8.95 -4.71 6.97
C LEU A 19 9.71 -4.31 5.71
N TYR A 20 8.98 -3.87 4.68
CA TYR A 20 9.57 -3.29 3.47
C TYR A 20 8.71 -2.16 2.90
N ASP A 21 9.36 -1.18 2.30
CA ASP A 21 8.68 -0.08 1.61
C ASP A 21 8.08 -0.59 0.31
N PHE A 22 6.76 -0.68 0.24
CA PHE A 22 6.04 -1.14 -0.94
C PHE A 22 5.84 -0.03 -1.97
N ALA A 23 5.41 1.16 -1.52
CA ALA A 23 5.19 2.31 -2.39
C ALA A 23 5.47 3.61 -1.63
N ARG A 24 6.09 4.58 -2.30
CA ARG A 24 6.33 5.93 -1.78
C ARG A 24 5.33 6.91 -2.39
N ASN A 25 4.79 7.84 -1.59
CA ASN A 25 4.02 8.95 -2.12
C ASN A 25 4.94 9.91 -2.88
N ALA A 26 4.86 9.89 -4.21
CA ALA A 26 5.66 10.77 -5.08
C ALA A 26 4.92 12.06 -5.49
N ILE A 27 3.68 12.26 -5.03
CA ILE A 27 2.83 13.40 -5.41
C ILE A 27 3.00 14.56 -4.44
N ASN A 28 3.00 14.27 -3.14
CA ASN A 28 3.08 15.26 -2.07
C ASN A 28 3.53 14.60 -0.75
N GLU A 29 3.59 15.40 0.31
CA GLU A 29 3.96 14.96 1.66
C GLU A 29 2.74 14.49 2.48
N ARG A 30 1.61 14.16 1.82
CA ARG A 30 0.38 13.75 2.50
C ARG A 30 0.34 12.25 2.72
N GLU A 31 -0.28 11.87 3.82
CA GLU A 31 -0.27 10.49 4.30
C GLU A 31 -1.09 9.56 3.40
N PHE A 32 -0.59 8.34 3.25
CA PHE A 32 -1.45 7.25 2.82
C PHE A 32 -2.43 6.89 3.94
N CYS A 33 -3.66 6.60 3.58
CA CYS A 33 -4.70 6.16 4.48
C CYS A 33 -5.48 5.02 3.84
N GLY A 34 -5.68 3.94 4.60
CA GLY A 34 -6.45 2.79 4.13
C GLY A 34 -5.76 1.99 3.03
N ALA A 35 -5.93 0.69 3.11
CA ALA A 35 -5.56 -0.22 2.05
C ALA A 35 -6.51 -1.42 2.09
N CYS A 36 -6.98 -1.87 0.93
CA CYS A 36 -7.73 -3.11 0.82
C CYS A 36 -7.56 -3.76 -0.54
N PHE A 37 -7.65 -5.08 -0.57
CA PHE A 37 -7.73 -5.80 -1.83
C PHE A 37 -9.18 -5.90 -2.30
N SER A 38 -9.38 -5.91 -3.63
CA SER A 38 -10.64 -6.34 -4.24
C SER A 38 -10.99 -7.77 -3.80
N PRO A 39 -12.28 -8.17 -3.81
CA PRO A 39 -12.69 -9.51 -3.38
C PRO A 39 -12.02 -10.68 -4.14
N ASP A 40 -11.61 -10.47 -5.39
CA ASP A 40 -10.87 -11.45 -6.20
C ASP A 40 -9.35 -11.45 -5.97
N GLY A 41 -8.86 -10.50 -5.18
CA GLY A 41 -7.44 -10.27 -4.87
C GLY A 41 -6.62 -9.79 -6.06
N GLN A 42 -7.24 -9.23 -7.11
CA GLN A 42 -6.53 -8.77 -8.31
C GLN A 42 -6.13 -7.29 -8.26
N THR A 43 -6.73 -6.51 -7.36
CA THR A 43 -6.48 -5.08 -7.25
C THR A 43 -6.21 -4.71 -5.79
N LEU A 44 -5.11 -4.00 -5.55
CA LEU A 44 -4.89 -3.30 -4.28
C LEU A 44 -5.39 -1.86 -4.43
N PHE A 45 -6.26 -1.44 -3.54
CA PHE A 45 -6.66 -0.04 -3.37
C PHE A 45 -5.89 0.57 -2.22
N VAL A 46 -5.33 1.77 -2.42
CA VAL A 46 -4.69 2.60 -1.40
C VAL A 46 -5.12 4.04 -1.61
N ASN A 47 -5.32 4.80 -0.53
CA ASN A 47 -5.75 6.19 -0.62
C ASN A 47 -4.68 7.15 -0.07
N ILE A 48 -4.61 8.38 -0.58
CA ILE A 48 -3.99 9.53 0.09
C ILE A 48 -5.13 10.36 0.70
N GLN A 49 -5.04 10.69 1.99
CA GLN A 49 -6.15 11.30 2.74
C GLN A 49 -6.53 12.69 2.20
N ASP A 50 -5.54 13.57 2.04
CA ASP A 50 -5.66 14.92 1.49
C ASP A 50 -4.75 15.00 0.26
N PRO A 51 -5.23 15.28 -0.96
CA PRO A 51 -6.53 15.83 -1.30
C PRO A 51 -7.62 14.77 -1.60
N GLY A 52 -7.50 13.54 -1.10
CA GLY A 52 -8.48 12.47 -1.33
C GLY A 52 -8.27 11.74 -2.67
N ILE A 53 -7.10 11.13 -2.85
CA ILE A 53 -6.76 10.40 -4.06
C ILE A 53 -6.87 8.90 -3.80
N THR A 54 -7.46 8.14 -4.71
CA THR A 54 -7.51 6.67 -4.64
C THR A 54 -6.76 6.06 -5.80
N PHE A 55 -5.82 5.16 -5.50
CA PHE A 55 -5.10 4.38 -6.50
C PHE A 55 -5.71 2.98 -6.60
N ALA A 56 -5.82 2.49 -7.82
CA ALA A 56 -6.02 1.07 -8.10
C ALA A 56 -4.71 0.53 -8.67
N ILE A 57 -4.14 -0.46 -8.00
CA ILE A 57 -2.87 -1.07 -8.37
C ILE A 57 -3.15 -2.51 -8.80
N TRP A 58 -2.76 -2.85 -10.01
CA TRP A 58 -2.82 -4.21 -10.55
C TRP A 58 -1.44 -4.85 -10.51
N GLY A 59 -1.40 -6.16 -10.30
CA GLY A 59 -0.14 -6.89 -10.27
C GLY A 59 -0.34 -8.39 -10.13
N PRO A 60 0.74 -9.18 -10.25
CA PRO A 60 0.71 -10.62 -10.00
C PRO A 60 0.67 -10.90 -8.50
N TRP A 61 -0.36 -10.44 -7.80
CA TRP A 61 -0.51 -10.59 -6.33
C TRP A 61 -0.52 -12.06 -5.88
N ARG A 62 -1.00 -12.96 -6.76
CA ARG A 62 -1.05 -14.41 -6.53
C ARG A 62 0.25 -15.14 -6.91
N ARG A 63 1.42 -14.64 -6.51
CA ARG A 63 2.67 -15.43 -6.60
C ARG A 63 3.25 -15.64 -5.21
N SER A 64 3.37 -16.93 -4.86
CA SER A 64 3.99 -17.52 -3.65
C SER A 64 3.01 -17.94 -2.54
N GLN A 65 2.19 -18.96 -2.83
CA GLN A 65 1.93 -20.04 -1.87
C GLN A 65 2.37 -21.34 -2.54
N THR A 66 3.68 -21.52 -2.68
CA THR A 66 4.21 -22.89 -2.76
C THR A 66 4.26 -23.41 -1.32
N ALA A 67 3.69 -24.61 -1.16
CA ALA A 67 3.43 -25.32 0.08
C ALA A 67 4.63 -25.48 1.01
#